data_AF-A0A2V5QJD8-F1
#
_entry.id   AF-A0A2V5QJD8-F1
#
_cell.length_a   1.000
_cell.length_b   1.000
_cell.length_c   1.000
_cell.angle_alpha   90.00
_cell.angle_beta   90.00
_cell.angle_gamma   90.00
#
_symmetry.space_group_name_H-M   'P 1'
#
loop_
_entity.id
_entity.type
_entity.pdbx_description
1 polymer ?
#
loop_
_entity_poly.entity_id
_entity_poly.type
_entity_poly.pdbx_seq_one_letter_code
_entity_poly.pdbx_strand_id
1 'polypeptide(L)'
;MSVLVVGSIALDAVKTPVEEHSDLLGGSACYAGLGASFFSPVRLVGVVGDDFPESEFEFWKLRKIDSEGVQRVNGKTFRWSGEYSWDLNTRETRSIALNVFEHFKPVLPESYRQTDFVLLANIAPSLQSHVLDQMERPRFVVADTMDLWIETTRLDLDALLRRVDLLILNDSEAREMTKETSLIKAGRRIRK
;
A
#
# COMPACT_ATOMS: atom_id res chain seq x y z
N MET A 1 4.67 15.36 14.99
CA MET A 1 4.48 13.90 14.82
C MET A 1 4.20 13.66 13.35
N SER A 2 4.86 12.68 12.74
CA SER A 2 4.67 12.30 11.33
C SER A 2 4.29 10.83 11.24
N VAL A 3 3.75 10.42 10.10
CA VAL A 3 3.48 9.02 9.78
C VAL A 3 4.31 8.63 8.56
N LEU A 4 4.98 7.48 8.64
CA LEU A 4 5.63 6.86 7.51
C LEU A 4 4.62 5.99 6.79
N VAL A 5 4.47 6.18 5.49
CA VAL A 5 3.58 5.37 4.65
C VAL A 5 4.44 4.70 3.59
N VAL A 6 4.34 3.38 3.51
CA VAL A 6 4.92 2.59 2.43
C VAL A 6 3.84 1.75 1.77
N GLY A 7 3.87 1.64 0.46
CA GLY A 7 2.83 1.00 -0.34
C GLY A 7 3.15 1.12 -1.82
N SER A 8 2.20 0.73 -2.66
CA SER A 8 2.33 0.91 -4.11
C SER A 8 2.06 2.37 -4.47
N ILE A 9 2.81 2.85 -5.46
CA ILE A 9 2.55 4.11 -6.17
C ILE A 9 2.30 3.70 -7.61
N ALA A 10 1.12 4.03 -8.13
CA ALA A 10 0.62 3.44 -9.36
C ALA A 10 0.05 4.46 -10.34
N LEU A 11 -0.01 4.04 -11.61
CA LEU A 11 -0.89 4.62 -12.61
C LEU A 11 -1.93 3.57 -13.01
N ASP A 12 -3.17 3.79 -12.60
CA ASP A 12 -4.25 2.82 -12.67
C ASP A 12 -5.16 3.06 -13.88
N ALA A 13 -5.71 1.96 -14.41
CA ALA A 13 -6.80 1.97 -15.38
C ALA A 13 -8.07 1.41 -14.73
N VAL A 14 -9.05 2.28 -14.51
CA VAL A 14 -10.28 1.95 -13.79
C VAL A 14 -11.45 1.98 -14.74
N LYS A 15 -12.14 0.84 -14.82
CA LYS A 15 -13.38 0.68 -15.57
C LYS A 15 -14.56 0.47 -14.63
N THR A 16 -15.65 1.13 -14.93
CA THR A 16 -16.97 0.92 -14.33
C THR A 16 -17.93 0.44 -15.42
N PRO A 17 -19.18 0.08 -15.10
CA PRO A 17 -20.16 -0.30 -16.12
C PRO A 17 -20.48 0.82 -17.13
N VAL A 18 -20.13 2.07 -16.83
CA VAL A 18 -20.53 3.24 -17.62
C VAL A 18 -19.35 4.03 -18.20
N GLU A 19 -18.19 4.00 -17.56
CA GLU A 19 -17.02 4.78 -17.94
C GLU A 19 -15.72 4.04 -17.67
N GLU A 20 -14.67 4.42 -18.40
CA GLU A 20 -13.32 3.92 -18.24
C GLU A 20 -12.32 5.08 -18.34
N HIS A 21 -11.37 5.12 -17.41
CA HIS A 21 -10.30 6.10 -17.36
C HIS A 21 -8.97 5.41 -17.12
N SER A 22 -7.92 5.93 -17.74
CA SER A 22 -6.55 5.39 -17.67
C SER A 22 -5.57 6.43 -17.17
N ASP A 23 -4.39 5.97 -16.73
CA ASP A 23 -3.32 6.81 -16.18
C ASP A 23 -3.77 7.66 -14.97
N LEU A 24 -4.70 7.11 -14.19
CA LEU A 24 -5.14 7.72 -12.94
C LEU A 24 -4.07 7.52 -11.87
N LEU A 25 -3.80 8.55 -11.04
CA LEU A 25 -3.00 8.35 -9.84
C LEU A 25 -3.67 7.28 -8.96
N GLY A 26 -2.92 6.22 -8.68
CA GLY A 26 -3.37 5.11 -7.88
C GLY A 26 -2.31 4.61 -6.91
N GLY A 27 -2.51 3.40 -6.42
CA GLY A 27 -1.60 2.76 -5.47
C GLY A 27 -1.91 3.08 -4.01
N SER A 28 -1.67 2.08 -3.17
CA SER A 28 -2.05 2.09 -1.76
C SER A 28 -1.35 3.21 -0.97
N ALA A 29 -0.08 3.49 -1.28
CA ALA A 29 0.67 4.56 -0.62
C ALA A 29 0.13 5.95 -0.96
N CYS A 30 -0.34 6.16 -2.18
CA CYS A 30 -0.88 7.44 -2.62
C CYS A 30 -2.19 7.76 -1.89
N TYR A 31 -3.13 6.81 -1.85
CA TYR A 31 -4.39 6.98 -1.12
C TYR A 31 -4.17 7.12 0.39
N ALA A 32 -3.37 6.24 0.98
CA ALA A 32 -3.07 6.27 2.41
C ALA A 32 -2.34 7.56 2.81
N GLY A 33 -1.32 7.96 2.05
CA GLY A 33 -0.57 9.19 2.27
C GLY A 33 -1.44 10.43 2.13
N LEU A 34 -2.27 10.51 1.09
CA LEU A 34 -3.20 11.63 0.94
C LEU A 34 -4.22 11.68 2.08
N GLY A 35 -4.82 10.54 2.46
CA GLY A 35 -5.76 10.48 3.58
C GLY A 35 -5.13 10.92 4.90
N ALA A 36 -3.92 10.46 5.20
CA ALA A 36 -3.18 10.83 6.40
C ALA A 36 -2.76 12.31 6.43
N SER A 37 -2.51 12.92 5.26
CA SER A 37 -2.04 14.31 5.12
C SER A 37 -3.01 15.35 5.69
N PHE A 38 -4.30 15.02 5.78
CA PHE A 38 -5.31 15.85 6.44
C PHE A 38 -5.11 15.97 7.95
N PHE A 39 -4.38 15.03 8.57
CA PHE A 39 -4.24 14.93 10.02
C PHE A 39 -2.80 15.09 10.48
N SER A 40 -1.82 14.73 9.66
CA SER A 40 -0.40 14.72 10.01
C SER A 40 0.49 14.85 8.78
N PRO A 41 1.69 15.46 8.88
CA PRO A 41 2.73 15.31 7.86
C PRO A 41 3.03 13.83 7.59
N VAL A 42 3.25 13.51 6.32
CA VAL A 42 3.49 12.14 5.83
C VAL A 42 4.90 12.03 5.29
N ARG A 43 5.54 10.89 5.53
CA ARG A 43 6.81 10.48 4.94
C ARG A 43 6.55 9.29 4.03
N LEU A 44 6.59 9.52 2.73
CA LEU A 44 6.21 8.55 1.72
C LEU A 44 7.42 7.75 1.27
N VAL A 45 7.28 6.43 1.24
CA VAL A 45 8.30 5.50 0.76
C VAL A 45 7.73 4.71 -0.40
N GLY A 46 8.46 4.66 -1.51
CA GLY A 46 8.01 3.96 -2.71
C GLY A 46 9.01 4.05 -3.85
N VAL A 47 8.59 3.59 -5.02
CA VAL A 47 9.35 3.71 -6.27
C VAL A 47 8.42 4.06 -7.40
N VAL A 48 8.90 4.89 -8.32
CA VAL A 48 8.22 5.25 -9.55
C VAL A 48 9.18 5.19 -10.75
N GLY A 49 8.61 4.99 -11.93
CA GLY A 49 9.36 4.99 -13.19
C GLY A 49 9.61 6.40 -13.72
N ASP A 50 10.22 6.46 -14.90
CA ASP A 50 10.43 7.72 -15.63
C ASP A 50 9.11 8.36 -16.05
N ASP A 51 8.07 7.53 -16.29
CA ASP A 51 6.74 7.92 -16.74
C ASP A 51 5.86 8.55 -15.66
N PHE A 52 6.31 8.60 -14.40
CA PHE A 52 5.51 9.19 -13.34
C PHE A 52 5.46 10.72 -13.43
N PRO A 53 4.27 11.35 -13.38
CA PRO A 53 4.14 12.78 -13.62
C PRO A 53 4.78 13.63 -12.53
N GLU A 54 5.54 14.65 -12.92
CA GLU A 54 6.14 15.60 -11.97
C GLU A 54 5.08 16.38 -11.17
N SER A 55 3.91 16.60 -11.77
CA SER A 55 2.76 17.24 -11.12
C SER A 55 2.33 16.52 -9.84
N GLU A 56 2.53 15.21 -9.75
CA GLU A 56 2.17 14.45 -8.55
C GLU A 56 3.11 14.74 -7.38
N PHE A 57 4.41 14.93 -7.65
CA PHE A 57 5.37 15.35 -6.62
C PHE A 57 5.06 16.75 -6.08
N GLU A 58 4.69 17.69 -6.96
CA GLU A 58 4.26 19.02 -6.55
C GLU A 58 2.96 18.97 -5.74
N PHE A 59 2.00 18.12 -6.14
CA PHE A 59 0.77 17.91 -5.38
C PHE A 59 1.04 17.34 -3.98
N TRP A 60 1.91 16.34 -3.86
CA TRP A 60 2.32 15.78 -2.56
C TRP A 60 2.97 16.82 -1.66
N LYS A 61 3.87 17.64 -2.20
CA LYS A 61 4.51 18.73 -1.46
C LYS A 61 3.48 19.74 -0.93
N LEU A 62 2.49 20.12 -1.75
CA LEU A 62 1.38 21.00 -1.32
C LEU A 62 0.54 20.38 -0.19
N ARG A 63 0.48 19.05 -0.13
CA ARG A 63 -0.21 18.28 0.93
C ARG A 63 0.67 17.96 2.14
N LYS A 64 1.90 18.49 2.23
CA LYS A 64 2.86 18.15 3.31
C LYS A 64 3.20 16.66 3.35
N ILE A 65 3.20 16.02 2.19
CA ILE A 65 3.71 14.68 1.98
C ILE A 65 5.16 14.84 1.52
N ASP A 66 6.08 14.43 2.39
CA ASP A 66 7.51 14.35 2.11
C ASP A 66 7.78 13.08 1.29
N SER A 67 8.35 13.26 0.10
CA SER A 67 8.64 12.19 -0.86
C SER A 67 10.13 11.89 -0.99
N GLU A 68 10.98 12.31 -0.04
CA GLU A 68 12.42 11.98 -0.02
C GLU A 68 12.65 10.45 -0.07
N GLY A 69 11.75 9.66 0.51
CA GLY A 69 11.78 8.19 0.47
C GLY A 69 11.26 7.57 -0.83
N VAL A 70 10.82 8.36 -1.82
CA VAL A 70 10.34 7.88 -3.12
C VAL A 70 11.48 7.87 -4.13
N GLN A 71 11.84 6.69 -4.61
CA GLN A 71 12.88 6.52 -5.63
C GLN A 71 12.29 6.73 -7.02
N ARG A 72 12.98 7.51 -7.86
CA ARG A 72 12.72 7.55 -9.31
C ARG A 72 13.81 6.78 -10.02
N VAL A 73 13.42 5.75 -10.77
CA VAL A 73 14.35 4.83 -11.43
C VAL A 73 13.96 4.64 -12.90
N ASN A 74 14.92 4.16 -13.70
CA ASN A 74 14.64 3.88 -15.11
C ASN A 74 13.58 2.78 -15.25
N GLY A 75 12.57 3.02 -16.09
CA GLY A 75 11.50 2.06 -16.37
C GLY A 75 10.11 2.65 -16.20
N LYS A 76 9.10 1.77 -16.15
CA LYS A 76 7.69 2.16 -16.00
C LYS A 76 7.23 2.08 -14.54
N THR A 77 6.34 2.97 -14.14
CA THR A 77 5.68 2.92 -12.84
C THR A 77 4.80 1.67 -12.75
N PHE A 78 4.56 1.16 -11.54
CA PHE A 78 3.59 0.08 -11.31
C PHE A 78 2.24 0.44 -11.92
N ARG A 79 1.58 -0.53 -12.55
CA ARG A 79 0.25 -0.34 -13.17
C ARG A 79 -0.71 -1.44 -12.75
N TRP A 80 -1.91 -1.04 -12.37
CA TRP A 80 -3.02 -1.94 -12.12
C TRP A 80 -4.21 -1.55 -12.99
N SER A 81 -4.94 -2.55 -13.47
CA SER A 81 -6.23 -2.34 -14.12
C SER A 81 -7.31 -3.13 -13.41
N GLY A 82 -8.41 -2.46 -13.12
CA GLY A 82 -9.56 -3.08 -12.47
C GLY A 82 -10.88 -2.65 -13.08
N GLU A 83 -11.82 -3.58 -13.08
CA GLU A 83 -13.18 -3.35 -13.54
C GLU A 83 -14.16 -3.59 -12.38
N TYR A 84 -14.95 -2.57 -12.08
CA TYR A 84 -16.03 -2.64 -11.10
C TYR A 84 -17.28 -3.25 -11.72
N SER A 85 -17.96 -4.08 -10.93
CA SER A 85 -19.28 -4.63 -11.26
C SER A 85 -20.39 -3.58 -11.05
N TRP A 86 -21.63 -3.94 -11.42
CA TRP A 86 -22.81 -3.07 -11.24
C TRP A 86 -23.15 -2.71 -9.79
N ASP A 87 -22.64 -3.46 -8.82
CA ASP A 87 -22.77 -3.12 -7.40
C ASP A 87 -21.82 -1.99 -6.96
N LEU A 88 -20.90 -1.56 -7.85
CA LEU A 88 -19.88 -0.53 -7.62
C LEU A 88 -19.04 -0.77 -6.36
N ASN A 89 -18.86 -2.05 -6.01
CA ASN A 89 -18.11 -2.47 -4.83
C ASN A 89 -17.16 -3.61 -5.19
N THR A 90 -17.70 -4.70 -5.71
CA THR A 90 -16.87 -5.81 -6.20
C THR A 90 -16.14 -5.40 -7.47
N ARG A 91 -14.88 -5.80 -7.55
CA ARG A 91 -14.02 -5.52 -8.69
C ARG A 91 -13.26 -6.75 -9.11
N GLU A 92 -12.96 -6.83 -10.39
CA GLU A 92 -12.05 -7.82 -10.95
C GLU A 92 -10.75 -7.13 -11.35
N THR A 93 -9.62 -7.66 -10.90
CA THR A 93 -8.31 -7.24 -11.40
C THR A 93 -8.12 -7.78 -12.81
N ARG A 94 -8.02 -6.89 -13.80
CA ARG A 94 -7.82 -7.23 -15.21
C ARG A 94 -6.36 -7.45 -15.56
N SER A 95 -5.47 -6.64 -15.00
CA SER A 95 -4.03 -6.80 -15.20
C SER A 95 -3.23 -6.13 -14.09
N ILE A 96 -2.03 -6.66 -13.85
CA ILE A 96 -1.02 -6.09 -12.96
C ILE A 96 0.30 -6.09 -13.73
N ALA A 97 0.99 -4.95 -13.72
CA ALA A 97 2.37 -4.84 -14.18
C ALA A 97 3.22 -4.30 -13.04
N LEU A 98 4.03 -5.17 -12.42
CA LEU A 98 4.90 -4.80 -11.31
C LEU A 98 5.91 -3.72 -11.71
N ASN A 99 6.47 -3.82 -12.92
CA ASN A 99 7.45 -2.88 -13.48
C ASN A 99 8.59 -2.55 -12.48
N VAL A 100 8.92 -1.27 -12.25
CA VAL A 100 10.00 -0.86 -11.33
C VAL A 100 9.83 -1.42 -9.91
N PHE A 101 8.61 -1.81 -9.54
CA PHE A 101 8.29 -2.41 -8.26
C PHE A 101 8.87 -3.82 -8.07
N GLU A 102 9.09 -4.56 -9.15
CA GLU A 102 9.58 -5.95 -9.10
C GLU A 102 10.97 -6.08 -8.45
N HIS A 103 11.82 -5.05 -8.62
CA HIS A 103 13.18 -5.01 -8.09
C HIS A 103 13.33 -3.98 -6.97
N PHE A 104 12.22 -3.47 -6.46
CA PHE A 104 12.25 -2.41 -5.46
C PHE A 104 12.73 -2.93 -4.10
N LYS A 105 13.79 -2.31 -3.60
CA LYS A 105 14.32 -2.56 -2.26
C LYS A 105 14.68 -1.22 -1.61
N PRO A 106 13.76 -0.57 -0.89
CA PRO A 106 13.98 0.75 -0.34
C PRO A 106 15.06 0.73 0.74
N VAL A 107 15.91 1.74 0.71
CA VAL A 107 16.75 2.12 1.86
C VAL A 107 16.13 3.38 2.44
N LEU A 108 15.68 3.33 3.69
CA LEU A 108 15.03 4.48 4.33
C LEU A 108 16.06 5.59 4.59
N PRO A 109 15.72 6.86 4.26
CA PRO A 109 16.45 8.02 4.75
C PRO A 109 16.58 7.96 6.27
N GLU A 110 17.70 8.43 6.81
CA GLU A 110 17.95 8.39 8.26
C GLU A 110 16.86 9.13 9.04
N SER A 111 16.40 10.26 8.48
CA SER A 111 15.30 11.07 9.03
C SER A 111 14.00 10.27 9.20
N TYR A 112 13.76 9.24 8.38
CA TYR A 112 12.52 8.46 8.36
C TYR A 112 12.50 7.32 9.40
N ARG A 113 13.66 6.78 9.79
CA ARG A 113 13.79 5.61 10.67
C ARG A 113 13.27 5.82 12.09
N GLN A 114 13.20 7.08 12.52
CA GLN A 114 12.70 7.50 13.82
C GLN A 114 11.21 7.90 13.80
N THR A 115 10.48 7.60 12.72
CA THR A 115 9.05 7.94 12.65
C THR A 115 8.23 7.10 13.63
N ASP A 116 7.43 7.76 14.47
CA ASP A 116 6.64 7.12 15.52
C ASP A 116 5.53 6.21 14.98
N PHE A 117 4.92 6.54 13.84
CA PHE A 117 3.79 5.81 13.28
C PHE A 117 4.14 5.29 11.91
N VAL A 118 3.85 4.02 11.67
CA VAL A 118 4.12 3.35 10.38
C VAL A 118 2.82 2.76 9.85
N LEU A 119 2.49 3.09 8.61
CA LEU A 119 1.43 2.48 7.84
C LEU A 119 2.06 1.70 6.68
N LEU A 120 2.07 0.38 6.84
CA LEU A 120 2.44 -0.61 5.84
C LEU A 120 1.22 -0.84 4.93
N ALA A 121 0.96 0.10 4.03
CA ALA A 121 -0.09 -0.03 3.03
C ALA A 121 0.23 -1.16 2.03
N ASN A 122 -0.76 -1.59 1.27
CA ASN A 122 -0.75 -2.83 0.51
C ASN A 122 0.37 -2.90 -0.53
N ILE A 123 1.32 -3.79 -0.29
CA ILE A 123 2.46 -4.24 -1.13
C ILE A 123 2.89 -5.63 -0.64
N ALA A 124 3.85 -6.25 -1.33
CA ALA A 124 4.41 -7.54 -0.93
C ALA A 124 4.80 -7.56 0.57
N PRO A 125 4.36 -8.56 1.36
CA PRO A 125 4.62 -8.60 2.81
C PRO A 125 6.11 -8.62 3.18
N SER A 126 6.95 -9.20 2.32
CA SER A 126 8.41 -9.18 2.47
C SER A 126 8.99 -7.76 2.37
N LEU A 127 8.42 -6.92 1.49
CA LEU A 127 8.79 -5.51 1.36
C LEU A 127 8.29 -4.69 2.55
N GLN A 128 7.07 -4.94 3.03
CA GLN A 128 6.54 -4.34 4.25
C GLN A 128 7.46 -4.66 5.45
N SER A 129 7.87 -5.92 5.58
CA SER A 129 8.80 -6.38 6.61
C SER A 129 10.18 -5.71 6.48
N HIS A 130 10.72 -5.61 5.26
CA HIS A 130 12.02 -4.97 4.98
C HIS A 130 12.02 -3.47 5.35
N VAL A 131 10.90 -2.77 5.19
CA VAL A 131 10.75 -1.39 5.66
C VAL A 131 10.71 -1.34 7.19
N LEU A 132 9.92 -2.21 7.81
CA LEU A 132 9.79 -2.28 9.25
C LEU A 132 11.12 -2.66 9.94
N ASP A 133 11.96 -3.48 9.32
CA ASP A 133 13.30 -3.86 9.81
C ASP A 133 14.28 -2.67 9.88
N GLN A 134 14.04 -1.63 9.10
CA GLN A 134 14.86 -0.42 9.08
C GLN A 134 14.39 0.63 10.10
N MET A 135 13.23 0.44 10.72
CA MET A 135 12.69 1.35 11.73
C MET A 135 13.35 1.10 13.09
N GLU A 136 13.69 2.17 13.81
CA GLU A 136 14.36 2.02 15.11
C GLU A 136 13.40 1.62 16.22
N ARG A 137 12.30 2.38 16.39
CA ARG A 137 11.34 2.15 17.46
C ARG A 137 9.97 2.78 17.14
N PRO A 138 9.22 2.24 16.16
CA PRO A 138 7.87 2.71 15.90
C PRO A 138 7.00 2.48 17.14
N ARG A 139 6.15 3.45 17.46
CA ARG A 139 5.19 3.40 18.56
C ARG A 139 3.91 2.66 18.19
N PHE A 140 3.54 2.68 16.91
CA PHE A 140 2.35 2.00 16.40
C PHE A 140 2.51 1.66 14.92
N VAL A 141 2.26 0.41 14.57
CA VAL A 141 2.40 -0.15 13.22
C VAL A 141 1.05 -0.64 12.74
N VAL A 142 0.57 -0.04 11.65
CA VAL A 142 -0.65 -0.44 10.95
C VAL A 142 -0.24 -1.15 9.66
N ALA A 143 -0.97 -2.20 9.28
CA ALA A 143 -0.85 -2.80 7.96
C ALA A 143 -2.22 -3.02 7.32
N ASP A 144 -2.23 -2.99 6.00
CA ASP A 144 -3.26 -3.62 5.18
C ASP A 144 -2.60 -4.52 4.12
N THR A 145 -3.41 -5.30 3.40
CA THR A 145 -2.96 -6.24 2.39
C THR A 145 -4.01 -6.38 1.29
N MET A 146 -3.88 -7.38 0.42
CA MET A 146 -4.89 -7.72 -0.58
C MET A 146 -4.94 -9.23 -0.81
N ASP A 147 -6.02 -9.69 -1.44
CA ASP A 147 -6.22 -11.05 -1.96
C ASP A 147 -4.94 -11.67 -2.54
N LEU A 148 -4.27 -10.99 -3.48
CA LEU A 148 -3.04 -11.48 -4.12
C LEU A 148 -1.99 -11.97 -3.12
N TRP A 149 -1.73 -11.21 -2.04
CA TRP A 149 -0.71 -11.58 -1.05
C TRP A 149 -1.22 -12.62 -0.06
N ILE A 150 -2.52 -12.64 0.22
CA ILE A 150 -3.17 -13.69 1.02
C ILE A 150 -3.03 -15.05 0.33
N GLU A 151 -3.13 -15.09 -1.00
CA GLU A 151 -3.03 -16.32 -1.80
C GLU A 151 -1.58 -16.72 -2.09
N THR A 152 -0.72 -15.77 -2.47
CA THR A 152 0.60 -16.08 -3.05
C THR A 152 1.75 -16.07 -2.04
N THR A 153 1.67 -15.26 -0.98
CA THR A 153 2.78 -15.03 -0.03
C THR A 153 2.33 -15.15 1.43
N ARG A 154 1.42 -16.10 1.70
CA ARG A 154 0.77 -16.26 3.01
C ARG A 154 1.74 -16.38 4.18
N LEU A 155 2.86 -17.09 4.00
CA LEU A 155 3.85 -17.27 5.07
C LEU A 155 4.52 -15.96 5.46
N ASP A 156 4.86 -15.12 4.49
CA ASP A 156 5.46 -13.81 4.73
C ASP A 156 4.45 -12.86 5.38
N LEU A 157 3.19 -12.92 4.94
CA LEU A 157 2.10 -12.17 5.56
C LEU A 157 1.91 -12.58 7.04
N ASP A 158 1.79 -13.87 7.33
CA ASP A 158 1.62 -14.36 8.71
C ASP A 158 2.83 -13.99 9.60
N ALA A 159 4.05 -13.92 9.04
CA ALA A 159 5.23 -13.45 9.76
C ALA A 159 5.18 -11.94 10.04
N LEU A 160 4.75 -11.13 9.06
CA LEU A 160 4.55 -9.69 9.22
C LEU A 160 3.50 -9.40 10.29
N LEU A 161 2.36 -10.10 10.27
CA LEU A 161 1.24 -9.81 11.18
C LEU A 161 1.57 -9.97 12.66
N ARG A 162 2.62 -10.72 13.02
CA ARG A 162 3.11 -10.83 14.40
C ARG A 162 3.80 -9.56 14.90
N ARG A 163 4.09 -8.62 14.00
CA ARG A 163 4.87 -7.40 14.23
C ARG A 163 4.04 -6.12 14.08
N VAL A 164 2.74 -6.24 13.80
CA VAL A 164 1.84 -5.10 13.60
C VAL A 164 0.87 -4.97 14.77
N ASP A 165 0.49 -3.74 15.10
CA ASP A 165 -0.46 -3.43 16.17
C ASP A 165 -1.91 -3.41 15.68
N LEU A 166 -2.10 -3.07 14.40
CA LEU A 166 -3.41 -3.02 13.75
C LEU A 166 -3.33 -3.58 12.33
N LEU A 167 -4.24 -4.48 12.00
CA LEU A 167 -4.48 -4.95 10.64
C LEU A 167 -5.83 -4.44 10.16
N ILE A 168 -5.86 -3.84 8.98
CA ILE A 168 -7.07 -3.41 8.28
C ILE A 168 -7.32 -4.38 7.13
N LEU A 169 -8.54 -4.94 7.07
CA LEU A 169 -9.01 -5.79 5.99
C LEU A 169 -10.46 -5.41 5.65
N ASN A 170 -10.84 -5.60 4.39
CA ASN A 170 -12.26 -5.68 4.06
C ASN A 170 -12.84 -7.07 4.43
N ASP A 171 -14.16 -7.22 4.29
CA ASP A 171 -14.86 -8.44 4.69
C ASP A 171 -14.52 -9.63 3.78
N SER A 172 -14.20 -9.40 2.51
CA SER A 172 -13.82 -10.45 1.56
C SER A 172 -12.44 -11.01 1.92
N GLU A 173 -11.44 -10.14 2.15
CA GLU A 173 -10.09 -10.51 2.58
C GLU A 173 -10.11 -11.25 3.92
N ALA A 174 -10.92 -10.79 4.88
CA ALA A 174 -11.05 -11.45 6.18
C ALA A 174 -11.59 -12.89 6.04
N ARG A 175 -12.58 -13.11 5.17
CA ARG A 175 -13.10 -14.45 4.87
C ARG A 175 -12.09 -15.29 4.11
N GLU A 176 -11.40 -14.70 3.15
CA GLU A 176 -10.40 -15.41 2.35
C GLU A 176 -9.21 -15.87 3.22
N MET A 177 -8.77 -15.01 4.13
CA MET A 177 -7.66 -15.28 5.03
C MET A 177 -7.97 -16.39 6.04
N THR A 178 -9.22 -16.48 6.51
CA THR A 178 -9.62 -17.37 7.61
C THR A 178 -10.44 -18.58 7.17
N LYS A 179 -10.98 -18.54 5.95
CA LYS A 179 -11.99 -19.46 5.40
C LYS A 179 -13.27 -19.56 6.24
N GLU A 180 -13.53 -18.56 7.09
CA GLU A 180 -14.75 -18.45 7.89
C GLU A 180 -15.78 -17.55 7.18
N THR A 181 -17.06 -17.91 7.20
CA THR A 181 -18.13 -17.03 6.67
C THR A 181 -18.52 -15.94 7.67
N SER A 182 -18.40 -16.23 8.97
CA SER A 182 -18.73 -15.32 10.06
C SER A 182 -17.56 -14.38 10.36
N LEU A 183 -17.79 -13.06 10.22
CA LEU A 183 -16.79 -12.04 10.51
C LEU A 183 -16.37 -12.02 11.99
N ILE A 184 -17.25 -12.41 12.91
CA ILE A 184 -16.91 -12.53 14.34
C ILE A 184 -15.89 -13.65 14.55
N LYS A 185 -16.06 -14.80 13.87
CA LYS A 185 -15.09 -15.91 13.92
C LYS A 185 -13.79 -15.54 13.21
N ALA A 186 -13.88 -14.91 12.04
CA ALA A 186 -12.72 -14.44 11.28
C ALA A 186 -11.86 -13.49 12.12
N GLY A 187 -12.47 -12.45 12.72
CA GLY A 187 -11.75 -11.49 13.56
C GLY A 187 -11.08 -12.12 14.79
N ARG A 188 -11.72 -13.13 15.41
CA ARG A 188 -11.10 -13.90 16.51
C ARG A 188 -9.91 -14.76 16.04
N ARG A 189 -9.95 -15.27 14.81
CA ARG A 189 -8.88 -16.10 14.25
C ARG A 189 -7.68 -15.27 13.80
N ILE A 190 -7.93 -14.08 13.23
CA ILE A 190 -6.89 -13.14 12.81
C ILE A 190 -6.11 -12.57 14.00
N ARG A 191 -6.79 -12.33 15.13
CA ARG A 191 -6.16 -11.78 16.35
C ARG A 191 -5.37 -12.79 17.19
N LYS A 192 -5.37 -14.07 16.83
CA LYS A 192 -4.66 -15.13 17.56
C LYS A 192 -3.27 -15.34 16.98
#